data_AF-A0A2L0WRU8-F1
#
_entry.id   AF-A0A2L0WRU8-F1
#
_cell.length_a   1.000
_cell.length_b   1.000
_cell.length_c   1.000
_cell.angle_alpha   90.00
_cell.angle_beta   90.00
_cell.angle_gamma   90.00
#
_symmetry.space_group_name_H-M   'P 1'
#
loop_
_entity.id
_entity.type
_entity.pdbx_description
1 polymer ?
#
loop_
_entity_poly.entity_id
_entity_poly.type
_entity_poly.pdbx_seq_one_letter_code
_entity_poly.pdbx_strand_id
1 'polypeptide(L)'
;MFLLYEYDIFWAFLIISSLIPILAFLISGVLAPISKGPEKLSSYESGIEPMGDAWVQFRIRYYMFALVFVVFDVETVFLYPWAMSFDVLGV
;
A
#
# COMPACT_ATOMS: atom_id res chain seq x y z
N MET A 1 -8.80 17.76 24.27
CA MET A 1 -8.54 19.05 23.58
C MET A 1 -7.61 18.74 22.41
N PHE A 2 -8.13 18.52 21.20
CA PHE A 2 -7.28 18.22 20.03
C PHE A 2 -6.56 19.50 19.60
N LEU A 3 -5.22 19.51 19.67
CA LEU A 3 -4.38 20.63 19.26
C LEU A 3 -3.91 20.37 17.83
N LEU A 4 -4.78 20.66 16.85
CA LEU A 4 -4.56 20.35 15.43
C LEU A 4 -3.27 20.97 14.85
N TYR A 5 -2.76 22.04 15.47
CA TYR A 5 -1.53 22.72 15.07
C TYR A 5 -0.29 21.81 15.09
N GLU A 6 -0.25 20.78 15.96
CA GLU A 6 0.86 19.83 16.00
C GLU A 6 0.93 18.93 14.75
N TYR A 7 -0.16 18.83 13.98
CA TYR A 7 -0.24 18.03 12.76
C TYR A 7 0.00 18.81 11.47
N ASP A 8 0.22 20.14 11.53
CA ASP A 8 0.46 20.95 10.34
C ASP A 8 1.70 20.47 9.56
N ILE A 9 2.75 20.08 10.28
CA ILE A 9 3.98 19.50 9.71
C ILE A 9 3.68 18.15 9.03
N PHE A 10 2.84 17.32 9.65
CA PHE A 10 2.43 16.04 9.08
C PHE A 10 1.70 16.23 7.74
N TRP A 11 0.75 17.16 7.68
CA TRP A 11 0.02 17.47 6.45
C TRP A 11 0.93 18.05 5.36
N ALA A 12 1.82 18.97 5.71
CA ALA A 12 2.80 19.51 4.78
C ALA A 12 3.69 18.40 4.20
N PHE A 13 4.18 17.49 5.05
CA PHE A 13 4.99 16.36 4.63
C PHE A 13 4.21 15.39 3.73
N LEU A 14 2.97 15.07 4.06
CA LEU A 14 2.11 14.19 3.27
C LEU A 14 1.85 14.75 1.87
N ILE A 15 1.60 16.05 1.76
CA ILE A 15 1.38 16.73 0.47
C ILE A 15 2.67 16.71 -0.35
N ILE A 16 3.80 17.11 0.22
CA ILE A 16 5.08 17.18 -0.52
C ILE A 16 5.50 15.78 -0.98
N SER A 17 5.46 14.78 -0.08
CA SER A 17 5.85 13.40 -0.40
C SER A 17 4.96 12.75 -1.45
N SER A 18 3.66 13.05 -1.46
CA SER A 18 2.72 12.56 -2.47
C SER A 18 2.84 13.29 -3.81
N LEU A 19 3.21 14.58 -3.80
CA LEU A 19 3.38 15.38 -5.01
C LEU A 19 4.58 14.91 -5.85
N ILE A 20 5.67 14.48 -5.20
CA ILE A 20 6.90 14.03 -5.88
C ILE A 20 6.65 12.90 -6.89
N PRO A 21 6.04 11.75 -6.53
CA PRO A 21 5.79 10.68 -7.50
C PRO A 21 4.80 11.12 -8.59
N ILE A 22 3.79 11.92 -8.26
CA ILE A 22 2.84 12.45 -9.24
C ILE A 22 3.58 13.29 -10.29
N LEU A 23 4.43 14.23 -9.86
CA LEU A 23 5.23 15.04 -10.76
C LEU A 23 6.20 14.18 -11.57
N ALA A 24 6.85 13.19 -10.96
CA ALA A 24 7.76 12.28 -11.66
C ALA A 24 7.03 11.51 -12.79
N PHE A 25 5.83 10.97 -12.52
CA PHE A 25 5.02 10.31 -13.54
C PHE A 25 4.51 11.27 -14.61
N LEU A 26 4.11 12.50 -14.25
CA LEU A 26 3.70 13.52 -15.22
C LEU A 26 4.85 13.92 -16.15
N ILE A 27 6.02 14.21 -15.60
CA ILE A 27 7.24 14.53 -16.36
C ILE A 27 7.58 13.36 -17.30
N SER A 28 7.61 12.13 -16.78
CA SER A 28 7.85 10.94 -17.59
C SER A 28 6.82 10.78 -18.72
N GLY A 29 5.52 10.98 -18.43
CA GLY A 29 4.45 10.87 -19.42
C GLY A 29 4.50 11.93 -20.52
N VAL A 30 5.06 13.11 -20.25
CA VAL A 30 5.21 14.20 -21.24
C VAL A 30 6.50 14.09 -22.05
N LEU A 31 7.62 13.74 -21.40
CA LEU A 31 8.95 13.76 -22.03
C LEU A 31 9.35 12.43 -22.67
N ALA A 32 8.87 11.29 -22.15
CA ALA A 32 9.29 9.99 -22.65
C ALA A 32 8.70 9.70 -24.04
N PRO A 33 9.48 9.12 -24.97
CA PRO A 33 8.96 8.71 -26.26
C PRO A 33 7.90 7.62 -26.09
N ILE A 34 6.68 7.89 -26.58
CA ILE A 34 5.55 6.97 -26.51
C ILE A 34 5.59 6.07 -27.74
N SER A 35 5.76 4.76 -27.53
CA SER A 35 5.53 3.74 -28.55
C SER A 35 4.22 3.01 -28.23
N LYS A 36 3.35 2.88 -29.23
CA LYS A 36 2.04 2.23 -29.13
C LYS A 36 1.96 0.97 -30.00
N GLY A 37 3.09 0.34 -30.29
CA GLY A 37 3.13 -0.91 -31.06
C GLY A 37 2.39 -2.04 -30.33
N PRO A 38 1.71 -2.95 -31.06
CA PRO A 38 0.93 -4.04 -30.47
C PRO A 38 1.79 -4.94 -29.56
N GLU A 39 3.01 -5.26 -29.96
CA GLU A 39 3.95 -6.07 -29.15
C GLU A 39 4.38 -5.40 -27.83
N LYS A 40 4.38 -4.07 -27.76
CA LYS A 40 4.70 -3.36 -26.51
C LYS A 40 3.54 -3.38 -25.52
N LEU A 41 2.32 -3.55 -26.02
CA LEU A 41 1.08 -3.58 -25.24
C LEU A 41 0.62 -5.02 -24.92
N SER A 42 1.23 -6.03 -25.54
CA SER A 42 1.00 -7.44 -25.19
C SER A 42 1.67 -7.81 -23.88
N SER A 43 1.09 -8.76 -23.16
CA SER A 43 1.68 -9.34 -21.96
C SER A 43 3.02 -10.01 -22.26
N TYR A 44 3.98 -9.87 -21.35
CA TYR A 44 5.28 -10.51 -21.49
C TYR A 44 5.18 -12.01 -21.23
N GLU A 45 5.51 -12.83 -22.23
CA GLU A 45 5.55 -14.30 -22.16
C GLU A 45 6.81 -14.82 -22.89
N SER A 46 7.97 -14.17 -22.61
CA SER A 46 9.28 -14.53 -23.18
C SER A 46 9.33 -14.74 -24.70
N GLY A 47 8.44 -14.08 -25.46
CA GLY A 47 8.36 -14.13 -26.92
C GLY A 47 7.40 -15.18 -27.50
N ILE A 48 6.62 -15.86 -26.66
CA ILE A 48 5.59 -16.81 -27.07
C ILE A 48 4.21 -16.18 -26.87
N GLU A 49 3.23 -16.56 -27.70
CA GLU A 49 1.85 -16.14 -27.49
C GLU A 49 1.29 -16.77 -26.21
N PRO A 50 0.65 -16.00 -25.31
CA PRO A 50 0.08 -16.54 -24.09
C PRO A 50 -1.00 -17.57 -24.44
N MET A 51 -0.81 -18.80 -23.95
CA MET A 51 -1.69 -19.92 -24.22
C MET A 51 -2.45 -20.31 -22.95
N GLY A 52 -3.77 -20.44 -23.08
CA GLY A 52 -4.65 -20.90 -22.01
C GLY A 52 -5.24 -19.78 -21.15
N ASP A 53 -5.95 -20.20 -20.12
CA ASP A 53 -6.64 -19.31 -19.19
C ASP A 53 -5.68 -18.77 -18.12
N ALA A 54 -5.72 -17.46 -17.86
CA ALA A 54 -4.95 -16.81 -16.78
C ALA A 54 -5.48 -17.15 -15.35
N TRP A 55 -6.38 -18.13 -15.25
CA TRP A 55 -7.00 -18.54 -14.00
C TRP A 55 -6.03 -19.41 -13.19
N VAL A 56 -5.44 -18.81 -12.16
CA VAL A 56 -4.65 -19.53 -11.17
C VAL A 56 -5.51 -19.82 -9.95
N GLN A 57 -5.45 -21.05 -9.44
CA GLN A 57 -6.02 -21.39 -8.14
C GLN A 57 -5.27 -20.65 -7.04
N PHE A 58 -5.87 -19.56 -6.55
CA PHE A 58 -5.35 -18.85 -5.38
C PHE A 58 -5.41 -19.76 -4.16
N ARG A 59 -4.26 -19.95 -3.52
CA ARG A 59 -4.17 -20.82 -2.35
C ARG A 59 -4.81 -20.13 -1.15
N ILE A 60 -5.64 -20.87 -0.40
CA ILE A 60 -6.32 -20.38 0.81
C ILE A 60 -5.35 -19.78 1.87
N ARG A 61 -4.06 -20.17 1.83
CA ARG A 61 -3.03 -19.66 2.74
C ARG A 61 -2.96 -18.13 2.78
N TYR A 62 -3.15 -17.42 1.66
CA TYR A 62 -3.09 -15.96 1.64
C TYR A 62 -4.24 -15.34 2.44
N TYR A 63 -5.44 -15.91 2.33
CA TYR A 63 -6.59 -15.53 3.14
C TYR A 63 -6.36 -15.82 4.62
N MET A 64 -5.83 -17.00 4.96
CA MET A 64 -5.51 -17.35 6.35
C MET A 64 -4.53 -16.37 6.98
N PHE A 65 -3.48 -15.95 6.25
CA PHE A 65 -2.54 -14.95 6.74
C PHE A 65 -3.20 -13.58 6.95
N ALA A 66 -4.03 -13.13 6.00
CA ALA A 66 -4.73 -11.86 6.13
C ALA A 66 -5.73 -11.87 7.30
N LEU A 67 -6.48 -12.96 7.47
CA LEU A 67 -7.43 -13.12 8.57
C LEU A 67 -6.73 -13.07 9.92
N VAL A 68 -5.65 -13.85 10.08
CA VAL A 68 -4.84 -13.85 11.30
C VAL A 68 -4.26 -12.47 11.56
N PHE A 69 -3.70 -11.81 10.54
CA PHE A 69 -3.18 -10.44 10.66
C PHE A 69 -4.23 -9.47 11.19
N VAL A 70 -5.44 -9.45 10.62
CA VAL A 70 -6.52 -8.54 11.05
C VAL A 70 -6.95 -8.82 12.50
N VAL A 71 -7.05 -10.09 12.89
CA VAL A 71 -7.40 -10.46 14.27
C VAL A 71 -6.35 -9.95 15.25
N PHE A 72 -5.06 -10.17 14.96
CA PHE A 72 -3.98 -9.68 15.81
C PHE A 72 -3.85 -8.15 15.80
N ASP A 73 -4.10 -7.49 14.67
CA ASP A 73 -4.10 -6.02 14.59
C ASP A 73 -5.16 -5.44 15.55
N VAL A 74 -6.38 -5.99 15.51
CA VAL A 74 -7.45 -5.62 16.46
C VAL A 74 -7.07 -5.93 17.90
N GLU A 75 -6.45 -7.08 18.17
CA GLU A 75 -5.94 -7.40 19.51
C GLU A 75 -4.94 -6.35 20.01
N THR A 76 -3.98 -5.93 19.18
CA THR A 76 -3.00 -4.90 19.56
C THR A 76 -3.65 -3.54 19.84
N VAL A 77 -4.70 -3.17 19.09
CA VAL A 77 -5.51 -1.96 19.37
C VAL A 77 -6.06 -1.98 20.81
N PHE A 78 -6.46 -3.14 21.33
CA PHE A 78 -6.91 -3.29 22.72
C PHE A 78 -5.75 -3.33 23.72
N LEU A 79 -4.59 -3.86 23.34
CA LEU A 79 -3.40 -3.88 24.19
C LEU A 79 -2.79 -2.48 24.38
N TYR A 80 -2.89 -1.57 23.41
CA TYR A 80 -2.29 -0.23 23.51
C TYR A 80 -2.78 0.60 24.71
N PRO A 81 -4.11 0.76 24.97
CA PRO A 81 -4.58 1.48 26.15
C PRO A 81 -4.11 0.86 27.46
N TRP A 82 -4.12 -0.47 27.57
CA TRP A 82 -3.63 -1.20 28.75
C TRP A 82 -2.14 -0.93 28.96
N ALA A 83 -1.32 -1.05 27.90
CA ALA A 83 0.12 -0.80 27.97
C ALA A 83 0.46 0.65 28.36
N MET A 84 -0.30 1.62 27.85
CA MET A 84 -0.12 3.06 28.16
C MET A 84 -0.53 3.43 29.59
N SER A 85 -1.38 2.63 30.24
CA SER A 85 -1.90 2.89 31.60
C SER A 85 -1.44 1.88 32.63
N PHE A 86 -0.43 1.07 32.30
CA PHE A 86 0.06 -0.01 33.14
C PHE A 86 0.51 0.47 34.53
N ASP A 87 1.13 1.66 34.58
CA ASP A 87 1.62 2.29 35.82
C ASP A 87 0.51 2.70 36.81
N VAL A 88 -0.76 2.75 36.37
CA VAL A 88 -1.92 3.17 37.19
C VAL A 88 -2.86 2.00 37.49
N LEU A 89 -2.78 0.91 36.70
CA LEU A 89 -3.69 -0.24 36.78
C LEU A 89 -3.13 -1.40 37.63
N GLY A 90 -1.86 -1.34 38.02
CA GLY A 90 -1.22 -2.25 38.98
C GLY A 90 -0.96 -1.58 40.33
N VAL A 91 -0.73 -2.37 41.38
CA VAL A 91 -0.15 -1.89 42.65
C VAL A 91 1.25 -1.35 42.41
#